data_AF-A0AAX2FAS0-F1
#
_entry.id   AF-A0AAX2FAS0-F1
#
_cell.length_a   1.000
_cell.length_b   1.000
_cell.length_c   1.000
_cell.angle_alpha   90.00
_cell.angle_beta   90.00
_cell.angle_gamma   90.00
#
_symmetry.space_group_name_H-M   'P 1'
#
loop_
_entity.id
_entity.type
_entity.pdbx_description
1 polymer ?
#
loop_
_entity_poly.entity_id
_entity_poly.type
_entity_poly.pdbx_seq_one_letter_code
_entity_poly.pdbx_strand_id
1 'polypeptide(L)' 'MTTNKDYIRYIRGKVGHDLIFLNFAGGIVYNERNEILLQKRGDRNEWGLPGGGYGTWRIS' A
#
# COMPACT_ATOMS: atom_id res chain seq x y z
N MET A 1 14.80 -25.18 8.53
CA MET A 1 15.51 -23.89 8.69
C MET A 1 14.87 -22.89 7.75
N THR A 2 14.02 -22.02 8.26
CA THR A 2 13.25 -21.07 7.44
C THR A 2 14.15 -19.88 7.15
N THR A 3 14.72 -19.78 5.96
CA THR A 3 15.40 -18.57 5.47
C THR A 3 14.38 -17.46 5.32
N ASN A 4 14.11 -16.74 6.40
CA ASN A 4 13.34 -15.51 6.38
C ASN A 4 14.21 -14.42 5.73
N LYS A 5 14.21 -14.41 4.39
CA LYS A 5 14.91 -13.39 3.60
C LYS A 5 14.11 -12.10 3.73
N ASP A 6 14.49 -11.27 4.69
CA ASP A 6 14.01 -9.90 4.81
C ASP A 6 14.41 -9.11 3.55
N TYR A 7 13.51 -9.09 2.58
CA TYR A 7 13.72 -8.47 1.26
C TYR A 7 14.04 -6.99 1.40
N ILE A 8 13.42 -6.31 2.37
CA ILE A 8 13.62 -4.88 2.62
C ILE A 8 15.03 -4.63 3.13
N ARG A 9 15.52 -5.42 4.10
CA ARG A 9 16.91 -5.31 4.56
C ARG A 9 17.91 -5.68 3.47
N TYR A 10 17.64 -6.74 2.69
CA TYR A 10 18.50 -7.15 1.59
C TYR A 10 18.65 -6.05 0.54
N ILE A 11 17.55 -5.46 0.08
CA ILE A 11 17.61 -4.42 -0.95
C ILE A 11 18.25 -3.14 -0.38
N ARG A 12 17.95 -2.72 0.86
CA ARG A 12 18.63 -1.57 1.49
C ARG A 12 20.13 -1.76 1.67
N GLY A 13 20.60 -2.98 1.88
CA GLY A 13 22.04 -3.28 1.86
C GLY A 13 22.71 -3.07 0.50
N LYS A 14 21.94 -3.09 -0.61
CA LYS A 14 22.46 -2.90 -1.98
C LYS A 14 22.38 -1.45 -2.46
N VAL A 15 21.32 -0.74 -2.11
CA VAL A 15 21.02 0.62 -2.62
C VAL A 15 21.14 1.71 -1.54
N GLY A 16 21.49 1.36 -0.29
CA GLY A 16 21.75 2.33 0.78
C GLY A 16 20.55 3.22 1.10
N HIS A 17 20.73 4.53 0.98
CA HIS A 17 19.69 5.54 1.18
C HIS A 17 19.04 6.05 -0.12
N ASP A 18 19.47 5.55 -1.29
CA ASP A 18 18.92 5.98 -2.57
C ASP A 18 17.48 5.50 -2.77
N LEU A 19 16.78 6.09 -3.74
CA LEU A 19 15.38 5.77 -4.05
C LEU A 19 15.23 4.31 -4.55
N ILE A 20 14.13 3.65 -4.14
CA ILE A 20 13.71 2.35 -4.69
C ILE A 20 12.42 2.54 -5.47
N PHE A 21 12.40 2.06 -6.71
CA PHE A 21 11.15 1.82 -7.43
C PHE A 21 10.44 0.61 -6.84
N LEU A 22 9.44 0.85 -5.99
CA LEU A 22 8.59 -0.19 -5.42
C LEU A 22 7.37 -0.40 -6.32
N ASN A 23 7.21 -1.63 -6.80
CA ASN A 23 5.99 -2.03 -7.50
C ASN A 23 4.88 -2.25 -6.47
N PHE A 24 3.74 -1.61 -6.67
CA PHE A 24 2.55 -1.84 -5.86
C PHE A 24 1.37 -2.13 -6.78
N ALA A 25 0.46 -2.97 -6.30
CA ALA A 25 -0.85 -3.17 -6.89
C ALA A 25 -1.90 -2.67 -5.91
N GLY A 26 -2.97 -2.06 -6.44
CA GLY A 26 -4.14 -1.69 -5.67
C GLY A 26 -5.39 -2.35 -6.23
N GLY A 27 -6.35 -2.65 -5.37
CA GLY A 27 -7.63 -3.27 -5.73
C GLY A 27 -8.79 -2.33 -5.47
N ILE A 28 -9.79 -2.36 -6.34
CA ILE A 28 -11.09 -1.72 -6.12
C ILE A 28 -12.11 -2.85 -5.93
N VAL A 29 -12.76 -2.86 -4.76
CA VAL A 29 -13.85 -3.78 -4.46
C VAL A 29 -15.12 -2.96 -4.41
N TYR A 30 -16.17 -3.40 -5.10
CA TYR A 30 -17.48 -2.76 -5.06
C TYR A 30 -18.59 -3.79 -4.79
N ASN A 31 -19.70 -3.33 -4.20
CA ASN A 31 -20.86 -4.16 -3.91
C ASN A 31 -21.89 -4.13 -5.06
N GLU A 32 -22.99 -4.89 -4.92
CA GLU A 32 -24.09 -4.94 -5.91
C GLU A 32 -24.78 -3.58 -6.14
N ARG A 33 -24.59 -2.63 -5.22
CA ARG A 33 -25.10 -1.25 -5.30
C ARG A 33 -24.08 -0.27 -5.91
N ASN A 34 -22.97 -0.77 -6.47
CA ASN A 34 -21.87 0.02 -7.04
C ASN A 34 -21.15 0.95 -6.04
N GLU A 35 -21.18 0.63 -4.75
CA GLU A 35 -20.42 1.37 -3.74
C GLU A 35 -19.02 0.78 -3.59
N ILE A 36 -18.02 1.64 -3.41
CA ILE A 36 -16.60 1.25 -3.30
C ILE A 36 -16.22 1.00 -1.84
N LEU A 37 -15.54 -0.12 -1.58
CA LEU A 37 -14.96 -0.41 -0.28
C LEU A 37 -13.73 0.48 -0.03
N LEU A 38 -13.77 1.23 1.06
CA LEU A 38 -12.67 2.08 1.51
C LEU A 38 -12.22 1.66 2.92
N GLN A 39 -10.92 1.69 3.16
CA GLN A 39 -10.31 1.53 4.47
C GLN A 39 -10.17 2.90 5.14
N LYS A 40 -10.71 3.01 6.36
CA LYS A 40 -10.51 4.18 7.21
C LYS A 40 -9.18 4.07 7.95
N ARG A 41 -8.29 5.04 7.75
CA ARG A 41 -7.03 5.11 8.48
C ARG A 41 -7.25 5.67 9.88
N GLY A 42 -6.72 4.98 10.89
CA GLY A 42 -6.84 5.39 12.29
C GLY A 42 -5.99 6.62 12.67
N ASP A 43 -4.97 6.95 11.88
CA ASP A 43 -4.01 8.03 12.15
C ASP A 43 -4.47 9.40 11.65
N ARG A 44 -5.23 9.45 10.53
CA ARG A 44 -5.64 10.70 9.88
C ARG A 44 -7.14 10.86 9.68
N ASN A 45 -7.95 9.91 10.14
CA ASN A 45 -9.40 9.90 9.91
C ASN A 45 -9.77 10.02 8.41
N GLU A 46 -8.88 9.56 7.53
CA GLU A 46 -9.02 9.59 6.07
C GLU A 46 -9.46 8.22 5.55
N TRP A 47 -10.18 8.22 4.43
CA TRP A 47 -10.60 7.01 3.72
C TRP A 47 -9.73 6.80 2.48
N GLY A 48 -9.37 5.55 2.17
CA GLY A 48 -8.59 5.21 0.99
C GLY A 48 -8.84 3.78 0.52
N LEU A 49 -8.35 3.42 -0.67
CA LEU A 49 -8.54 2.08 -1.23
C LEU A 49 -7.75 1.02 -0.45
N PRO A 50 -8.32 -0.20 -0.31
CA PRO A 50 -7.62 -1.32 0.30
C PRO A 50 -6.50 -1.82 -0.64
N GLY A 51 -5.26 -1.67 -0.17
CA GLY A 51 -4.07 -2.09 -0.91
C GLY A 51 -3.58 -1.02 -1.89
N GLY A 52 -2.34 -0.56 -1.69
CA GLY A 52 -1.57 0.17 -2.71
C GLY A 52 -1.37 1.66 -2.47
N GLY A 53 -0.32 1.99 -1.71
CA GLY A 53 0.47 3.21 -1.91
C GLY A 53 -0.08 4.52 -1.35
N TYR A 54 0.85 5.40 -0.95
CA TYR A 54 0.67 6.68 -0.27
C TYR A 54 -0.09 7.75 -1.10
N GLY A 55 -1.37 7.53 -1.38
CA GLY A 55 -2.22 8.51 -2.07
C GLY A 55 -3.53 8.71 -1.32
N THR A 56 -3.75 9.92 -0.79
CA THR A 56 -5.04 10.34 -0.27
C THR A 56 -5.97 10.57 -1.46
N TRP A 57 -6.84 9.62 -1.76
CA TRP A 57 -7.85 9.80 -2.82
C TRP A 57 -9.08 10.45 -2.20
N ARG A 58 -9.16 11.77 -2.34
CA ARG A 58 -10.34 12.53 -1.95
C ARG A 58 -11.37 12.40 -3.08
N ILE A 59 -12.29 11.44 -2.94
CA ILE A 59 -13.44 11.32 -3.85
C ILE A 59 -14.42 12.44 -3.45
N SER A 60 -14.56 13.43 -4.33
CA SER A 60 -15.58 14.50 -4.25
C SER A 60 -16.90 14.02 -4.84
#